data_AF-A0A090R0N5-F1
#
_entry.id   AF-A0A090R0N5-F1
#
_cell.length_a   1.000
_cell.length_b   1.000
_cell.length_c   1.000
_cell.angle_alpha   90.00
_cell.angle_beta   90.00
_cell.angle_gamma   90.00
#
_symmetry.space_group_name_H-M   'P 1'
#
loop_
_entity.id
_entity.type
_entity.pdbx_description
1 polymer ?
#
loop_
_entity_poly.entity_id
_entity_poly.type
_entity_poly.pdbx_seq_one_letter_code
_entity_poly.pdbx_strand_id
1 'polypeptide(L)' 'MVNRYNKAFQDSDLTGVPAVVVNNKYVVQTGKIRSADEYFQLVNFLLTK' A
#
# COMPACT_ATOMS: atom_id res chain seq x y z
N MET A 1 -12.23 16.54 6.39
CA MET A 1 -11.24 15.44 6.60
C MET A 1 -11.58 14.19 5.77
N VAL A 2 -12.84 13.74 5.71
CA VAL A 2 -13.27 12.57 4.89
C VAL A 2 -12.95 12.69 3.40
N ASN A 3 -13.15 13.87 2.79
CA ASN A 3 -12.88 14.07 1.35
C ASN A 3 -11.43 13.81 0.94
N ARG A 4 -10.46 14.06 1.82
CA ARG A 4 -9.04 13.81 1.50
C ARG A 4 -8.75 12.31 1.42
N TYR A 5 -9.34 11.52 2.30
CA TYR A 5 -9.21 10.07 2.28
C TYR A 5 -9.94 9.45 1.08
N ASN A 6 -11.15 9.92 0.77
CA ASN A 6 -11.87 9.48 -0.42
C ASN A 6 -11.11 9.81 -1.71
N LYS A 7 -10.52 11.02 -1.79
CA LYS A 7 -9.70 11.41 -2.94
C LYS A 7 -8.45 10.54 -3.05
N ALA A 8 -7.73 10.30 -1.96
CA ALA A 8 -6.55 9.42 -1.96
C ALA A 8 -6.89 7.96 -2.33
N PHE A 9 -8.07 7.46 -1.92
CA PHE A 9 -8.55 6.12 -2.24
C PHE A 9 -8.89 5.98 -3.73
N GLN A 10 -9.59 6.98 -4.31
CA GLN A 10 -9.88 7.05 -5.73
C GLN A 10 -8.61 7.23 -6.58
N ASP A 11 -7.69 8.11 -6.17
CA ASP A 11 -6.43 8.37 -6.87
C ASP A 11 -5.48 7.14 -6.84
N SER A 12 -5.69 6.18 -5.93
CA SER A 12 -4.86 4.98 -5.77
C SER A 12 -5.45 3.72 -6.41
N ASP A 13 -6.57 3.82 -7.15
CA ASP A 13 -7.31 2.70 -7.79
C ASP A 13 -7.51 1.49 -6.84
N LEU A 14 -7.76 1.76 -5.56
CA LEU A 14 -7.95 0.71 -4.57
C LEU A 14 -9.36 0.14 -4.70
N THR A 15 -9.46 -1.19 -4.89
CA THR A 15 -10.74 -1.90 -4.98
C THR A 15 -11.17 -2.56 -3.67
N GLY A 16 -10.32 -2.52 -2.63
CA GLY A 16 -10.59 -3.18 -1.37
C GLY A 16 -9.58 -2.85 -0.28
N VAL A 17 -9.91 -3.27 0.95
CA VAL A 17 -9.10 -3.12 2.17
C VAL A 17 -8.86 -4.49 2.81
N PRO A 18 -7.73 -4.72 3.51
CA PRO A 18 -6.62 -3.81 3.79
C PRO A 18 -5.63 -3.70 2.61
N ALA A 19 -5.26 -2.48 2.24
CA ALA A 19 -4.28 -2.18 1.20
C ALA A 19 -3.30 -1.11 1.68
N VAL A 20 -2.01 -1.25 1.32
CA VAL A 20 -0.96 -0.29 1.67
C VAL A 20 -0.28 0.18 0.40
N VAL A 21 -0.21 1.50 0.24
CA VAL A 21 0.42 2.16 -0.91
C VAL A 21 1.72 2.81 -0.44
N VAL A 22 2.83 2.48 -1.10
CA VAL A 22 4.15 3.05 -0.83
C VAL A 22 4.51 4.03 -1.95
N ASN A 23 5.00 5.21 -1.56
CA ASN A 23 5.44 6.28 -2.46
C ASN A 23 4.38 6.69 -3.52
N ASN A 24 3.08 6.60 -3.16
CA ASN A 24 1.94 6.87 -4.06
C ASN A 24 1.97 6.11 -5.40
N LYS A 25 2.75 5.03 -5.51
CA LYS A 25 3.04 4.33 -6.77
C LYS A 25 2.97 2.81 -6.66
N TYR A 26 3.29 2.25 -5.49
CA TYR A 26 3.37 0.81 -5.31
C TYR A 26 2.28 0.33 -4.36
N VAL A 27 1.34 -0.48 -4.88
CA VAL A 27 0.33 -1.16 -4.06
C VAL A 27 0.92 -2.48 -3.56
N VAL A 28 1.07 -2.62 -2.24
CA VAL A 28 1.60 -3.83 -1.62
C VAL A 28 0.52 -4.90 -1.58
N GLN A 29 0.72 -5.99 -2.32
CA GLN A 29 -0.18 -7.15 -2.29
C GLN A 29 0.20 -8.10 -1.16
N THR A 30 -0.54 -8.03 -0.05
CA THR A 30 -0.31 -8.84 1.14
C THR A 30 -0.70 -10.32 0.97
N GLY A 31 -1.49 -10.67 -0.06
CA GLY A 31 -1.96 -12.04 -0.31
C GLY A 31 -0.86 -13.06 -0.63
N LYS A 32 0.36 -12.63 -0.96
CA LYS A 32 1.51 -13.51 -1.23
C LYS A 32 2.56 -13.53 -0.12
N ILE A 33 2.41 -12.67 0.89
CA ILE A 33 3.42 -12.47 1.93
C ILE A 33 3.15 -13.46 3.06
N ARG A 34 4.18 -14.20 3.47
CA ARG A 34 4.04 -15.31 4.42
C ARG A 34 4.36 -14.92 5.86
N SER A 35 5.10 -13.84 6.06
CA SER A 35 5.50 -13.35 7.38
C SER A 35 5.50 -11.82 7.46
N ALA A 36 5.33 -11.29 8.67
CA ALA A 36 5.41 -9.86 8.94
C ALA A 36 6.79 -9.28 8.55
N ASP A 37 7.87 -10.04 8.72
CA ASP A 37 9.22 -9.59 8.35
C ASP A 37 9.38 -9.36 6.85
N GLU A 38 8.79 -10.23 6.03
CA GLU A 38 8.80 -10.12 4.57
C GLU A 38 8.00 -8.88 4.11
N TYR A 39 6.90 -8.58 4.80
CA TYR A 39 6.14 -7.35 4.59
C TYR A 39 6.98 -6.10 4.85
N PHE A 40 7.67 -6.04 5.99
CA PHE A 40 8.52 -4.90 6.34
C PHE A 40 9.71 -4.74 5.37
N GLN A 41 10.34 -5.85 4.95
CA GLN A 41 11.41 -5.80 3.96
C GLN A 41 10.93 -5.27 2.61
N LEU A 42 9.76 -5.72 2.14
CA LEU A 42 9.18 -5.25 0.88
C LEU A 42 8.85 -3.76 0.95
N VAL A 43 8.24 -3.30 2.03
CA VAL A 43 7.95 -1.86 2.22
C VAL A 43 9.24 -1.04 2.23
N ASN A 44 10.27 -1.46 2.96
CA ASN A 44 11.55 -0.76 3.01
C ASN A 44 12.26 -0.72 1.65
N PHE A 45 12.20 -1.81 0.88
CA PHE A 45 12.71 -1.83 -0.48
C PHE A 45 11.97 -0.83 -1.38
N LEU A 46 10.64 -0.80 -1.29
CA LEU A 46 9.80 0.12 -2.07
C LEU A 46 9.95 1.59 -1.65
N LEU A 47 10.35 1.87 -0.40
CA LEU A 47 10.66 3.22 0.07
C LEU A 47 12.01 3.74 -0.45
N THR A 48 12.94 2.85 -0.78
CA THR A 48 14.28 3.21 -1.25
C THR A 48 14.33 3.40 -2.78
N LYS A 49 13.22 3.12 -3.49
CA LYS A 49 13.06 3.21 -4.95
C LYS A 49 12.26 4.45 -5.37
#